data_AF-A0ABC9G5S3-F1
#
_entry.id   AF-A0ABC9G5S3-F1
#
_cell.length_a   1.000
_cell.length_b   1.000
_cell.length_c   1.000
_cell.angle_alpha   90.00
_cell.angle_beta   90.00
_cell.angle_gamma   90.00
#
_symmetry.space_group_name_H-M   'P 1'
#
loop_
_entity.id
_entity.type
_entity.pdbx_description
1 polymer ?
#
loop_
_entity_poly.entity_id
_entity_poly.type
_entity_poly.pdbx_seq_one_letter_code
_entity_poly.pdbx_strand_id
1 'polypeptide(L)'
;MGTWIDPYLSCFQYALKDRQALQALQDWFIWTFPSPGTKMPPVNSNAAGPSSTQDGPAATTKNRNKPQYHPFTQQELPACKPILTLPIAIAVIASVGIIFILIGLGCISSSNKVVEVSDRYETACIPKNMHNNAVAYIQNPSEDKSCTRVLKVPKDMKKPIYIYYQLDRLYQNHRRYARSRSIRQLSDPKMARDTRICKPEASADGSPIVPCGLVAWSLFNDTYSFSRGNETLAVNKRGISWRSDRNRLFGKHVYPRNFQSSGLIGGGTLDPSKPLSEQEDLMVWMRTAALPRFRKLYGRIDQVDLRAGDVVEVTVMNNYNTYSFGGGKAVVLSTAGALGGKSSFLGRAYLAGGAASLCVALLLTLLWLLGPAPVEPSLRPERR
;
A
#
# COMPACT_ATOMS: atom_id res chain seq x y z
N MET A 1 3.92 38.84 2.74
CA MET A 1 4.21 39.11 4.17
C MET A 1 3.42 38.14 5.01
N GLY A 2 4.05 37.48 5.98
CA GLY A 2 3.37 36.68 7.01
C GLY A 2 3.40 35.16 6.78
N THR A 3 4.57 34.59 7.02
CA THR A 3 4.81 33.15 7.24
C THR A 3 4.05 32.64 8.46
N TRP A 4 3.27 31.56 8.29
CA TRP A 4 2.91 30.64 9.38
C TRP A 4 3.13 29.21 8.87
N ILE A 5 4.21 28.62 9.38
CA ILE A 5 4.66 27.24 9.18
C ILE A 5 4.10 26.44 10.35
N ASP A 6 3.33 25.38 10.08
CA ASP A 6 2.79 24.49 11.12
C ASP A 6 2.73 23.03 10.61
N PRO A 7 2.72 22.02 11.51
CA PRO A 7 3.74 20.99 11.54
C PRO A 7 3.10 19.62 11.31
N TYR A 8 2.60 19.37 10.10
CA TYR A 8 2.04 18.06 9.73
C TYR A 8 2.56 17.53 8.38
N LEU A 9 3.57 18.21 7.83
CA LEU A 9 4.37 17.72 6.70
C LEU A 9 5.59 16.91 7.16
N SER A 10 5.69 16.53 8.44
CA SER A 10 6.90 15.91 9.00
C SER A 10 6.98 14.39 8.78
N CYS A 11 5.92 13.59 8.87
CA CYS A 11 6.12 12.12 8.84
C CYS A 11 6.45 11.51 7.47
N PHE A 12 5.99 12.09 6.36
CA PHE A 12 6.31 11.58 5.01
C PHE A 12 7.53 12.28 4.38
N GLN A 13 7.98 13.39 4.95
CA GLN A 13 9.31 13.93 4.70
C GLN A 13 10.36 13.32 5.64
N TYR A 14 10.04 12.80 6.81
CA TYR A 14 11.05 12.23 7.73
C TYR A 14 11.74 10.96 7.21
N ALA A 15 11.09 10.18 6.33
CA ALA A 15 11.73 9.03 5.68
C ALA A 15 12.57 9.40 4.44
N LEU A 16 12.47 10.65 3.96
CA LEU A 16 13.22 11.18 2.80
C LEU A 16 14.09 12.40 3.16
N LYS A 17 14.12 12.78 4.43
CA LYS A 17 14.86 13.94 4.96
C LYS A 17 15.75 13.55 6.14
N ASP A 18 16.09 12.28 6.26
CA ASP A 18 17.28 11.90 6.99
C ASP A 18 18.48 12.01 6.05
N ARG A 19 18.81 13.26 5.71
CA ARG A 19 20.03 13.56 4.97
C ARG A 19 21.23 13.00 5.71
N GLN A 20 21.22 12.85 7.03
CA GLN A 20 22.32 12.24 7.79
C GLN A 20 22.41 10.73 7.63
N ALA A 21 21.30 9.99 7.50
CA ALA A 21 21.34 8.56 7.20
C ALA A 21 21.74 8.27 5.74
N LEU A 22 21.28 9.11 4.81
CA LEU A 22 21.75 9.09 3.42
C LEU A 22 23.19 9.57 3.31
N GLN A 23 23.60 10.60 4.06
CA GLN A 23 25.01 11.02 4.16
C GLN A 23 25.83 9.91 4.80
N ALA A 24 25.35 9.20 5.82
CA ALA A 24 26.10 8.11 6.44
C ALA A 24 26.24 6.91 5.50
N LEU A 25 25.22 6.58 4.70
CA LEU A 25 25.31 5.56 3.65
C LEU A 25 26.20 6.01 2.49
N GLN A 26 26.15 7.29 2.13
CA GLN A 26 26.93 7.90 1.06
C GLN A 26 28.39 8.13 1.49
N ASP A 27 28.64 8.46 2.75
CA ASP A 27 29.95 8.60 3.39
C ASP A 27 30.56 7.22 3.66
N TRP A 28 29.76 6.19 3.99
CA TRP A 28 30.20 4.80 4.02
C TRP A 28 30.56 4.28 2.62
N PHE A 29 29.84 4.74 1.58
CA PHE A 29 30.18 4.48 0.17
C PHE A 29 31.41 5.28 -0.32
N ILE A 30 31.62 6.51 0.20
CA ILE A 30 32.73 7.40 -0.18
C ILE A 30 34.02 7.06 0.57
N TRP A 31 33.97 6.56 1.81
CA TRP A 31 35.16 6.08 2.53
C TRP A 31 35.65 4.71 2.05
N THR A 32 34.79 3.92 1.41
CA THR A 32 35.17 2.62 0.85
C THR A 32 35.74 2.71 -0.58
N PHE A 33 35.63 3.86 -1.25
CA PHE A 33 36.18 4.09 -2.59
C PHE A 33 36.73 5.52 -2.73
N PRO A 34 38.06 5.73 -2.90
CA PRO A 34 38.59 7.06 -3.12
C PRO A 34 38.16 7.60 -4.49
N SER A 35 37.59 8.81 -4.50
CA SER A 35 37.21 9.53 -5.71
C SER A 35 38.46 10.02 -6.47
N PRO A 36 38.61 9.78 -7.78
CA PRO A 36 39.75 10.29 -8.54
C PRO A 36 39.56 11.79 -8.82
N GLY A 37 40.54 12.59 -8.42
CA GLY A 37 40.58 14.03 -8.70
C GLY A 37 40.68 14.30 -10.21
N THR A 38 39.70 15.02 -10.75
CA THR A 38 39.70 15.47 -12.15
C THR A 38 40.47 16.78 -12.32
N LYS A 39 41.55 16.76 -13.09
CA LYS A 39 42.02 17.93 -13.86
C LYS A 39 41.97 17.57 -15.35
N MET A 40 41.15 18.29 -16.12
CA MET A 40 41.15 18.21 -17.59
C MET A 40 42.24 19.13 -18.16
N PRO A 41 43.08 18.69 -19.11
CA PRO A 41 43.91 19.60 -19.91
C PRO A 41 43.11 20.22 -21.08
N PRO A 42 43.51 21.40 -21.59
CA PRO A 42 42.71 22.15 -22.56
C PRO A 42 42.82 21.58 -23.98
N VAL A 43 41.75 21.82 -24.75
CA VAL A 43 41.60 21.46 -26.16
C VAL A 43 42.43 22.43 -27.02
N ASN A 44 43.45 21.93 -27.72
CA ASN A 44 44.11 22.69 -28.78
C ASN A 44 43.39 22.47 -30.12
N SER A 45 42.68 23.52 -30.55
CA SER A 45 42.18 23.76 -31.89
C SER A 45 43.28 24.30 -32.78
N ASN A 46 43.65 23.60 -33.87
CA ASN A 46 44.45 24.20 -34.95
C ASN A 46 43.70 24.14 -36.28
N ALA A 47 43.28 25.34 -36.70
CA ALA A 47 42.72 25.70 -37.99
C ALA A 47 43.81 25.79 -39.08
N ALA A 48 43.37 25.77 -40.34
CA ALA A 48 44.17 25.79 -41.55
C ALA A 48 44.82 27.15 -41.87
N GLY A 49 45.99 27.12 -42.52
CA GLY A 49 46.69 28.25 -43.17
C GLY A 49 47.82 27.75 -44.09
N PRO A 50 48.24 28.48 -45.15
CA PRO A 50 48.73 27.88 -46.39
C PRO A 50 50.27 27.93 -46.66
N SER A 51 50.71 26.92 -47.42
CA SER A 51 51.88 26.73 -48.32
C SER A 51 53.14 27.63 -48.25
N SER A 52 54.32 27.00 -48.15
CA SER A 52 55.39 26.98 -49.18
C SER A 52 56.53 26.00 -48.82
N THR A 53 57.39 25.72 -49.81
CA THR A 53 58.25 24.57 -50.17
C THR A 53 59.56 24.28 -49.38
N GLN A 54 59.87 22.95 -49.28
CA GLN A 54 61.19 22.23 -49.30
C GLN A 54 62.23 22.47 -48.17
N ASP A 55 62.92 21.50 -47.51
CA ASP A 55 63.31 20.09 -47.78
C ASP A 55 63.59 19.25 -46.48
N GLY A 56 63.11 17.98 -46.45
CA GLY A 56 63.66 16.78 -45.72
C GLY A 56 63.42 16.54 -44.20
N PRO A 57 63.35 15.27 -43.70
CA PRO A 57 62.62 14.08 -44.19
C PRO A 57 61.51 13.59 -43.21
N ALA A 58 60.74 12.60 -43.68
CA ALA A 58 59.69 11.83 -42.99
C ALA A 58 58.37 12.59 -42.71
N ALA A 59 57.55 12.66 -43.75
CA ALA A 59 56.10 12.75 -43.60
C ALA A 59 55.62 11.66 -42.63
N THR A 60 55.19 12.07 -41.43
CA THR A 60 54.35 11.22 -40.60
C THR A 60 53.02 11.09 -41.33
N THR A 61 52.80 9.94 -41.97
CA THR A 61 51.53 9.56 -42.58
C THR A 61 50.44 9.68 -41.53
N LYS A 62 49.68 10.78 -41.57
CA LYS A 62 48.51 10.98 -40.71
C LYS A 62 47.44 10.00 -41.21
N ASN A 63 47.40 8.80 -40.62
CA ASN A 63 46.47 7.73 -41.00
C ASN A 63 45.02 8.24 -40.96
N ARG A 64 44.47 8.55 -42.14
CA ARG A 64 43.14 9.18 -42.34
C ARG A 64 41.98 8.35 -41.78
N ASN A 65 42.20 7.05 -41.58
CA ASN A 65 41.22 6.09 -41.06
C ASN A 65 41.50 5.68 -39.60
N LYS A 66 42.42 6.34 -38.90
CA LYS A 66 42.65 6.03 -37.48
C LYS A 66 41.53 6.67 -36.65
N PRO A 67 40.79 5.89 -35.83
CA PRO A 67 39.76 6.45 -34.97
C PRO A 67 40.38 7.46 -33.99
N GLN A 68 39.63 8.53 -33.72
CA GLN A 68 40.06 9.58 -32.80
C GLN A 68 40.23 9.00 -31.39
N TYR A 69 41.41 9.24 -30.81
CA TYR A 69 41.71 8.79 -29.44
C TYR A 69 40.91 9.63 -28.44
N HIS A 70 40.04 8.98 -27.68
CA HIS A 70 39.32 9.52 -26.54
C HIS A 70 39.10 8.37 -25.53
N PRO A 71 39.17 8.59 -24.20
CA PRO A 71 38.95 7.52 -23.21
C PRO A 71 37.63 6.75 -23.42
N PHE A 72 36.59 7.45 -23.90
CA PHE A 72 35.34 6.83 -24.33
C PHE A 72 35.49 5.91 -25.56
N THR A 73 36.19 6.36 -26.62
CA THR A 73 36.34 5.58 -27.86
C THR A 73 37.32 4.42 -27.72
N GLN A 74 38.22 4.48 -26.74
CA GLN A 74 39.19 3.43 -26.41
C GLN A 74 38.75 2.51 -25.27
N GLN A 75 37.56 2.73 -24.70
CA GLN A 75 37.03 1.96 -23.56
C GLN A 75 37.92 2.04 -22.31
N GLU A 76 38.63 3.16 -22.13
CA GLU A 76 39.54 3.45 -21.00
C GLU A 76 38.86 4.38 -19.97
N LEU A 77 37.52 4.38 -19.90
CA LEU A 77 36.80 5.12 -18.87
C LEU A 77 37.11 4.57 -17.48
N PRO A 78 37.19 5.44 -16.45
CA PRO A 78 37.35 4.99 -15.07
C PRO A 78 36.14 4.11 -14.70
N ALA A 79 36.42 2.85 -14.38
CA ALA A 79 35.41 1.88 -14.00
C ALA A 79 35.81 1.19 -12.69
N CYS A 80 34.87 1.11 -11.76
CA CYS A 80 35.01 0.24 -10.59
C CYS A 80 34.58 -1.17 -10.98
N LYS A 81 35.48 -2.15 -10.85
CA LYS A 81 35.22 -3.57 -11.11
C LYS A 81 35.25 -4.32 -9.76
N PRO A 82 34.14 -4.33 -9.00
CA PRO A 82 34.13 -5.01 -7.72
C PRO A 82 34.28 -6.52 -7.94
N ILE A 83 35.42 -7.07 -7.55
CA ILE A 83 35.66 -8.51 -7.60
C ILE A 83 35.09 -9.09 -6.31
N LEU A 84 34.00 -9.84 -6.44
CA LEU A 84 33.35 -10.47 -5.29
C LEU A 84 34.18 -11.69 -4.84
N THR A 85 35.13 -11.46 -3.94
CA THR A 85 35.90 -12.54 -3.31
C THR A 85 35.03 -13.26 -2.27
N LEU A 86 35.31 -14.53 -2.01
CA LEU A 86 34.53 -15.36 -1.09
C LEU A 86 34.40 -14.76 0.33
N PRO A 87 35.46 -14.21 0.96
CA PRO A 87 35.34 -13.56 2.27
C PRO A 87 34.43 -12.32 2.26
N ILE A 88 34.52 -11.51 1.20
CA ILE A 88 33.66 -10.32 1.03
C ILE A 88 32.20 -10.76 0.84
N ALA A 89 31.95 -11.79 0.03
CA ALA A 89 30.62 -12.34 -0.17
C ALA A 89 29.99 -12.84 1.14
N ILE A 90 30.76 -13.59 1.94
CA ILE A 90 30.32 -14.08 3.25
C ILE A 90 29.95 -12.91 4.17
N ALA A 91 30.81 -11.88 4.27
CA ALA A 91 30.57 -10.72 5.12
C ALA A 91 29.32 -9.93 4.70
N VAL A 92 29.11 -9.74 3.40
CA VAL A 92 27.92 -9.08 2.86
C VAL A 92 26.66 -9.91 3.15
N ILE A 93 26.67 -11.21 2.86
CA ILE A 93 25.51 -12.07 3.09
C ILE A 93 25.17 -12.15 4.59
N ALA A 94 26.18 -12.28 5.46
CA ALA A 94 25.97 -12.34 6.90
C ALA A 94 25.42 -11.02 7.45
N SER A 95 25.94 -9.87 7.01
CA SER A 95 25.45 -8.56 7.46
C SER A 95 23.99 -8.31 7.03
N VAL A 96 23.64 -8.65 5.78
CA VAL A 96 22.24 -8.60 5.30
C VAL A 96 21.34 -9.48 6.16
N GLY A 97 21.79 -10.69 6.51
CA GLY A 97 21.03 -11.61 7.35
C GLY A 97 20.75 -11.07 8.75
N ILE A 98 21.76 -10.48 9.40
CA ILE A 98 21.60 -9.85 10.71
C ILE A 98 20.61 -8.69 10.63
N ILE A 99 20.76 -7.80 9.63
CA ILE A 99 19.86 -6.66 9.44
C ILE A 99 18.42 -7.12 9.23
N PHE A 100 18.21 -8.15 8.40
CA PHE A 100 16.88 -8.70 8.14
C PHE A 100 16.26 -9.29 9.40
N ILE A 101 17.04 -9.98 10.24
CA ILE A 101 16.54 -10.50 11.52
C ILE A 101 16.12 -9.35 12.45
N LEU A 102 16.93 -8.30 12.57
CA LEU A 102 16.61 -7.14 13.40
C LEU A 102 15.32 -6.44 12.95
N ILE A 103 15.17 -6.23 11.64
CA ILE A 103 13.94 -5.68 11.04
C ILE A 103 12.75 -6.62 11.31
N GLY A 104 12.93 -7.93 11.09
CA GLY A 104 11.90 -8.94 11.30
C GLY A 104 11.37 -8.97 12.74
N LEU A 105 12.28 -8.94 13.73
CA LEU A 105 11.93 -8.85 15.15
C LEU A 105 11.18 -7.55 15.47
N GLY A 106 11.65 -6.41 14.92
CA GLY A 106 10.97 -5.12 15.05
C GLY A 106 9.55 -5.13 14.49
N CYS A 107 9.35 -5.70 13.30
CA CYS A 107 8.04 -5.85 12.68
C CYS A 107 7.09 -6.72 13.52
N ILE A 108 7.56 -7.87 14.04
CA ILE A 108 6.74 -8.74 14.90
C ILE A 108 6.38 -8.03 16.21
N SER A 109 7.33 -7.36 16.84
CA SER A 109 7.10 -6.59 18.06
C SER A 109 6.05 -5.51 17.85
N SER A 110 6.17 -4.73 16.77
CA SER A 110 5.18 -3.70 16.39
C SER A 110 3.79 -4.30 16.14
N SER A 111 3.73 -5.45 15.45
CA SER A 111 2.48 -6.16 15.14
C SER A 111 1.80 -6.74 16.38
N ASN A 112 2.57 -7.27 17.34
CA ASN A 112 2.04 -7.86 18.57
C ASN A 112 1.45 -6.83 19.54
N LYS A 113 1.81 -5.55 19.41
CA LYS A 113 1.20 -4.44 20.15
C LYS A 113 -0.19 -4.09 19.62
N VAL A 114 -0.51 -4.46 18.38
CA VAL A 114 -1.83 -4.22 17.80
C VAL A 114 -2.84 -5.20 18.39
N VAL A 115 -3.90 -4.65 18.96
CA VAL A 115 -5.01 -5.41 19.53
C VAL A 115 -6.13 -5.42 18.52
N GLU A 116 -6.67 -6.61 18.26
CA GLU A 116 -7.75 -6.82 17.33
C GLU A 116 -8.75 -7.79 17.97
N VAL A 117 -10.03 -7.43 17.93
CA VAL A 117 -11.15 -8.30 18.30
C VAL A 117 -12.13 -8.33 17.13
N SER A 118 -12.55 -9.53 16.75
CA SER A 118 -13.42 -9.77 15.59
C SER A 118 -14.54 -10.71 16.02
N ASP A 119 -15.78 -10.37 15.69
CA ASP A 119 -16.94 -11.22 15.89
C ASP A 119 -17.67 -11.42 14.56
N ARG A 120 -17.88 -12.69 14.19
CA ARG A 120 -18.64 -13.07 13.00
C ARG A 120 -20.12 -13.10 13.35
N TYR A 121 -20.90 -12.30 12.64
CA TYR A 121 -22.30 -12.11 12.96
C TYR A 121 -23.23 -12.65 11.87
N GLU A 122 -22.73 -13.09 10.70
CA GLU A 122 -23.61 -13.49 9.60
C GLU A 122 -24.57 -14.61 9.97
N THR A 123 -24.12 -15.67 10.64
CA THR A 123 -24.99 -16.77 11.07
C THR A 123 -25.65 -16.51 12.40
N ALA A 124 -24.99 -15.76 13.29
CA ALA A 124 -25.49 -15.47 14.63
C ALA A 124 -26.67 -14.49 14.64
N CYS A 125 -26.79 -13.66 13.60
CA CYS A 125 -27.87 -12.68 13.43
C CYS A 125 -29.00 -13.17 12.53
N ILE A 126 -29.15 -14.48 12.38
CA ILE A 126 -30.32 -15.10 11.76
C ILE A 126 -31.08 -15.89 12.85
N PRO A 127 -32.41 -15.77 12.93
CA PRO A 127 -33.21 -16.61 13.81
C PRO A 127 -33.03 -18.10 13.50
N LYS A 128 -32.90 -18.96 14.53
CA LYS A 128 -32.60 -20.40 14.36
C LYS A 128 -33.53 -21.14 13.39
N ASN A 129 -34.80 -20.76 13.37
CA ASN A 129 -35.84 -21.30 12.47
C ASN A 129 -35.61 -20.92 10.99
N MET A 130 -34.87 -19.85 10.71
CA MET A 130 -34.60 -19.33 9.37
C MET A 130 -33.18 -19.61 8.86
N HIS A 131 -32.37 -20.39 9.58
CA HIS A 131 -30.99 -20.71 9.15
C HIS A 131 -30.94 -21.36 7.76
N ASN A 132 -31.90 -22.26 7.45
CA ASN A 132 -31.98 -22.92 6.15
C ASN A 132 -32.52 -22.02 5.03
N ASN A 133 -33.14 -20.89 5.38
CA ASN A 133 -33.72 -19.94 4.43
C ASN A 133 -33.28 -18.49 4.73
N ALA A 134 -31.99 -18.33 5.00
CA ALA A 134 -31.36 -17.06 5.33
C ALA A 134 -31.58 -15.98 4.25
N VAL A 135 -31.66 -16.39 2.97
CA VAL A 135 -31.89 -15.49 1.84
C VAL A 135 -33.30 -14.88 1.89
N ALA A 136 -34.32 -15.65 2.23
CA ALA A 136 -35.68 -15.11 2.37
C ALA A 136 -35.78 -14.15 3.56
N TYR A 137 -35.14 -14.49 4.69
CA TYR A 137 -35.09 -13.63 5.87
C TYR A 137 -34.46 -12.26 5.56
N ILE A 138 -33.29 -12.24 4.93
CA ILE A 138 -32.58 -10.98 4.65
C ILE A 138 -33.31 -10.11 3.62
N GLN A 139 -34.03 -10.74 2.67
CA GLN A 139 -34.77 -10.04 1.62
C GLN A 139 -36.13 -9.52 2.10
N ASN A 140 -36.69 -10.05 3.18
CA ASN A 140 -37.97 -9.58 3.71
C ASN A 140 -37.80 -8.18 4.36
N PRO A 141 -38.49 -7.14 3.89
CA PRO A 141 -38.38 -5.79 4.46
C PRO A 141 -39.11 -5.64 5.81
N SER A 142 -40.03 -6.56 6.13
CA SER A 142 -40.87 -6.47 7.34
C SER A 142 -40.20 -7.09 8.58
N GLU A 143 -39.15 -7.87 8.39
CA GLU A 143 -38.43 -8.53 9.48
C GLU A 143 -37.46 -7.54 10.15
N ASP A 144 -37.42 -7.56 11.48
CA ASP A 144 -36.39 -6.85 12.23
C ASP A 144 -35.05 -7.58 12.11
N LYS A 145 -34.09 -6.93 11.47
CA LYS A 145 -32.74 -7.45 11.21
C LYS A 145 -31.74 -7.02 12.30
N SER A 146 -32.23 -6.49 13.41
CA SER A 146 -31.42 -6.07 14.55
C SER A 146 -30.89 -7.29 15.30
N CYS A 147 -29.62 -7.23 15.66
CA CYS A 147 -28.93 -8.32 16.33
C CYS A 147 -27.83 -7.77 17.21
N THR A 148 -27.82 -8.20 18.46
CA THR A 148 -26.82 -7.76 19.42
C THR A 148 -25.71 -8.78 19.57
N ARG A 149 -24.47 -8.30 19.45
CA ARG A 149 -23.24 -9.09 19.58
C ARG A 149 -22.39 -8.55 20.72
N VAL A 150 -21.66 -9.42 21.38
CA VAL A 150 -20.85 -9.07 22.54
C VAL A 150 -19.38 -9.33 22.22
N LEU A 151 -18.58 -8.27 22.24
CA LEU A 151 -17.13 -8.34 22.04
C LEU A 151 -16.41 -8.10 23.36
N LYS A 152 -15.67 -9.11 23.83
CA LYS A 152 -14.80 -8.98 25.00
C LYS A 152 -13.43 -8.48 24.58
N VAL A 153 -12.98 -7.38 25.18
CA VAL A 153 -11.70 -6.75 24.87
C VAL A 153 -10.56 -7.55 25.52
N PRO A 154 -9.65 -8.16 24.75
CA PRO A 154 -8.64 -9.06 25.32
C PRO A 154 -7.46 -8.32 25.97
N LYS A 155 -7.17 -7.10 25.51
CA LYS A 155 -6.05 -6.26 25.94
C LYS A 155 -6.44 -4.80 25.77
N ASP A 156 -5.81 -3.91 26.53
CA ASP A 156 -6.05 -2.47 26.44
C ASP A 156 -5.92 -1.94 25.00
N MET A 157 -6.96 -1.24 24.53
CA MET A 157 -7.02 -0.57 23.24
C MET A 157 -7.03 0.94 23.46
N LYS A 158 -5.93 1.60 23.09
CA LYS A 158 -5.83 3.05 23.12
C LYS A 158 -6.52 3.68 21.92
N LYS A 159 -7.18 4.83 22.14
CA LYS A 159 -7.78 5.65 21.10
C LYS A 159 -6.74 6.18 20.10
N PRO A 160 -7.10 6.40 18.82
CA PRO A 160 -8.40 6.08 18.22
C PRO A 160 -8.55 4.56 17.96
N ILE A 161 -9.75 4.04 18.25
CA ILE A 161 -10.09 2.63 18.00
C ILE A 161 -10.83 2.55 16.66
N TYR A 162 -10.30 1.78 15.73
CA TYR A 162 -10.85 1.67 14.38
C TYR A 162 -11.88 0.54 14.30
N ILE A 163 -13.02 0.85 13.70
CA ILE A 163 -14.09 -0.10 13.43
C ILE A 163 -14.01 -0.49 11.97
N TYR A 164 -13.84 -1.77 11.68
CA TYR A 164 -13.90 -2.30 10.33
C TYR A 164 -15.07 -3.28 10.20
N TYR A 165 -15.69 -3.30 9.03
CA TYR A 165 -16.43 -4.47 8.60
C TYR A 165 -15.54 -5.33 7.72
N GLN A 166 -15.63 -6.64 7.94
CA GLN A 166 -14.94 -7.65 7.14
C GLN A 166 -15.98 -8.41 6.33
N LEU A 167 -15.74 -8.48 5.02
CA LEU A 167 -16.51 -9.31 4.11
C LEU A 167 -15.63 -10.46 3.62
N ASP A 168 -16.24 -11.63 3.47
CA ASP A 168 -15.61 -12.82 2.90
C ASP A 168 -16.36 -13.30 1.67
N ARG A 169 -15.64 -13.94 0.75
CA ARG A 169 -16.16 -14.46 -0.53
C ARG A 169 -16.87 -13.42 -1.40
N LEU A 170 -16.46 -12.15 -1.33
CA LEU A 170 -16.92 -11.09 -2.22
C LEU A 170 -15.80 -10.61 -3.15
N TYR A 171 -15.93 -10.89 -4.44
CA TYR A 171 -14.86 -10.69 -5.43
C TYR A 171 -14.90 -9.30 -6.08
N GLN A 172 -14.52 -8.26 -5.32
CA GLN A 172 -14.42 -6.89 -5.87
C GLN A 172 -13.34 -6.74 -6.95
N ASN A 173 -12.40 -7.68 -7.03
CA ASN A 173 -11.33 -7.72 -8.02
C ASN A 173 -11.78 -8.32 -9.37
N HIS A 174 -13.01 -8.81 -9.49
CA HIS A 174 -13.50 -9.36 -10.75
C HIS A 174 -13.52 -8.27 -11.85
N ARG A 175 -12.96 -8.55 -13.03
CA ARG A 175 -12.74 -7.56 -14.11
C ARG A 175 -14.00 -6.77 -14.47
N ARG A 176 -15.15 -7.43 -14.57
CA ARG A 176 -16.43 -6.77 -14.91
C ARG A 176 -16.92 -5.87 -13.77
N TYR A 177 -16.72 -6.28 -12.53
CA TYR A 177 -17.10 -5.50 -11.35
C TYR A 177 -16.19 -4.27 -11.22
N ALA A 178 -14.87 -4.46 -11.15
CA ALA A 178 -13.90 -3.39 -10.93
C ALA A 178 -13.89 -2.30 -12.03
N ARG A 179 -14.25 -2.67 -13.27
CA ARG A 179 -14.39 -1.72 -14.39
C ARG A 179 -15.73 -0.99 -14.41
N SER A 180 -16.76 -1.50 -13.72
CA SER A 180 -18.12 -0.94 -13.74
C SER A 180 -18.23 0.26 -12.79
N ARG A 181 -17.61 1.38 -13.19
CA ARG A 181 -17.65 2.69 -12.53
C ARG A 181 -17.14 3.77 -13.49
N SER A 182 -17.67 4.99 -13.41
CA SER A 182 -17.20 6.13 -14.22
C SER A 182 -16.52 7.19 -13.36
N ILE A 183 -15.19 7.27 -13.44
CA ILE A 183 -14.42 8.27 -12.66
C ILE A 183 -14.81 9.70 -13.08
N ARG A 184 -15.04 9.94 -14.38
CA ARG A 184 -15.45 11.26 -14.88
C ARG A 184 -16.78 11.69 -14.28
N GLN A 185 -17.74 10.77 -14.18
CA GLN A 185 -19.04 11.02 -13.54
C GLN A 185 -18.90 11.35 -12.04
N LEU A 186 -17.99 10.67 -11.33
CA LEU A 186 -17.75 10.91 -9.90
C LEU A 186 -17.16 12.30 -9.62
N SER A 187 -16.35 12.81 -10.56
CA SER A 187 -15.61 14.06 -10.37
C SER A 187 -16.35 15.31 -10.91
N ASP A 188 -17.07 15.19 -12.02
CA ASP A 188 -17.67 16.33 -12.72
C ASP A 188 -19.18 16.12 -12.97
N PRO A 189 -20.07 17.02 -12.47
CA PRO A 189 -21.50 16.91 -12.71
C PRO A 189 -21.90 16.96 -14.19
N LYS A 190 -21.08 17.59 -15.07
CA LYS A 190 -21.33 17.62 -16.51
C LYS A 190 -21.18 16.25 -17.17
N MET A 191 -20.43 15.35 -16.54
CA MET A 191 -20.19 13.99 -17.03
C MET A 191 -21.22 12.98 -16.51
N ALA A 192 -22.37 13.45 -16.00
CA ALA A 192 -23.45 12.60 -15.49
C ALA A 192 -23.89 11.50 -16.48
N ARG A 193 -23.84 11.77 -17.79
CA ARG A 193 -24.23 10.83 -18.87
C ARG A 193 -23.11 9.89 -19.33
N ASP A 194 -21.88 10.02 -18.81
CA ASP A 194 -20.76 9.13 -19.16
C ASP A 194 -20.85 7.78 -18.42
N THR A 195 -21.82 6.96 -18.81
CA THR A 195 -22.19 5.70 -18.14
C THR A 195 -21.89 4.45 -18.97
N ARG A 196 -21.22 4.58 -20.11
CA ARG A 196 -20.96 3.47 -21.07
C ARG A 196 -20.27 2.26 -20.41
N ILE A 197 -19.34 2.52 -19.49
CA ILE A 197 -18.57 1.48 -18.79
C ILE A 197 -19.26 0.99 -17.51
N CYS A 198 -20.36 1.62 -17.08
CA CYS A 198 -21.10 1.30 -15.86
C CYS A 198 -22.15 0.20 -16.02
N LYS A 199 -22.25 -0.45 -17.18
CA LYS A 199 -23.23 -1.54 -17.38
C LYS A 199 -23.01 -2.69 -16.37
N PRO A 200 -24.07 -3.38 -15.94
CA PRO A 200 -25.49 -3.14 -16.27
C PRO A 200 -26.11 -1.91 -15.60
N GLU A 201 -25.62 -1.50 -14.43
CA GLU A 201 -26.18 -0.41 -13.60
C GLU A 201 -25.76 0.99 -14.08
N ALA A 202 -26.08 1.30 -15.34
CA ALA A 202 -25.76 2.57 -15.98
C ALA A 202 -26.89 3.60 -15.90
N SER A 203 -28.15 3.15 -15.92
CA SER A 203 -29.34 3.98 -15.99
C SER A 203 -30.54 3.29 -15.35
N ALA A 204 -31.45 4.07 -14.77
CA ALA A 204 -32.77 3.64 -14.32
C ALA A 204 -33.81 4.41 -15.14
N ASP A 205 -34.76 3.69 -15.76
CA ASP A 205 -35.86 4.26 -16.57
C ASP A 205 -35.39 5.27 -17.63
N GLY A 206 -34.28 4.95 -18.33
CA GLY A 206 -33.68 5.79 -19.36
C GLY A 206 -32.87 6.99 -18.83
N SER A 207 -32.89 7.25 -17.53
CA SER A 207 -32.11 8.33 -16.89
C SER A 207 -30.81 7.79 -16.28
N PRO A 208 -29.68 8.52 -16.35
CA PRO A 208 -28.41 8.05 -15.80
C PRO A 208 -28.50 7.90 -14.27
N ILE A 209 -27.90 6.81 -13.77
CA ILE A 209 -27.68 6.62 -12.33
C ILE A 209 -26.43 7.39 -11.93
N VAL A 210 -26.46 8.11 -10.82
CA VAL A 210 -25.30 8.79 -10.24
C VAL A 210 -25.18 8.39 -8.77
N PRO A 211 -24.05 7.82 -8.33
CA PRO A 211 -22.95 7.25 -9.12
C PRO A 211 -23.35 5.95 -9.84
N CYS A 212 -22.95 5.78 -11.11
CA CYS A 212 -23.23 4.57 -11.89
C CYS A 212 -22.25 3.42 -11.61
N GLY A 213 -22.72 2.22 -11.92
CA GLY A 213 -21.90 1.00 -12.01
C GLY A 213 -22.02 0.08 -10.81
N LEU A 214 -21.68 -1.19 -11.03
CA LEU A 214 -21.83 -2.28 -10.05
C LEU A 214 -21.08 -2.01 -8.74
N VAL A 215 -19.93 -1.34 -8.81
CA VAL A 215 -19.14 -1.03 -7.61
C VAL A 215 -19.95 -0.14 -6.68
N ALA A 216 -20.55 0.94 -7.20
CA ALA A 216 -21.38 1.81 -6.39
C ALA A 216 -22.69 1.13 -6.01
N TRP A 217 -23.36 0.46 -6.96
CA TRP A 217 -24.68 -0.14 -6.77
C TRP A 217 -24.74 -1.20 -5.65
N SER A 218 -23.63 -1.90 -5.41
CA SER A 218 -23.52 -2.90 -4.33
C SER A 218 -23.00 -2.31 -3.01
N LEU A 219 -23.30 -1.03 -2.73
CA LEU A 219 -22.82 -0.36 -1.52
C LEU A 219 -23.17 -1.13 -0.25
N PHE A 220 -22.20 -1.35 0.63
CA PHE A 220 -22.42 -1.96 1.94
C PHE A 220 -23.37 -1.14 2.81
N ASN A 221 -24.37 -1.78 3.44
CA ASN A 221 -25.47 -1.08 4.13
C ASN A 221 -25.81 -1.62 5.53
N ASP A 222 -24.96 -2.46 6.13
CA ASP A 222 -25.11 -2.76 7.55
C ASP A 222 -24.71 -1.55 8.38
N THR A 223 -25.38 -1.38 9.52
CA THR A 223 -25.04 -0.34 10.49
C THR A 223 -24.69 -0.95 11.84
N TYR A 224 -23.89 -0.20 12.61
CA TYR A 224 -23.38 -0.63 13.90
C TYR A 224 -23.58 0.48 14.92
N SER A 225 -24.15 0.15 16.07
CA SER A 225 -24.06 0.97 17.29
C SER A 225 -23.29 0.21 18.35
N PHE A 226 -22.59 0.95 19.22
CA PHE A 226 -21.67 0.39 20.21
C PHE A 226 -22.03 0.94 21.59
N SER A 227 -22.11 0.07 22.58
CA SER A 227 -22.32 0.40 23.99
C SER A 227 -21.33 -0.34 24.87
N ARG A 228 -20.96 0.26 26.00
CA ARG A 228 -20.17 -0.35 27.07
C ARG A 228 -20.93 -0.13 28.37
N GLY A 229 -21.68 -1.15 28.82
CA GLY A 229 -22.65 -0.98 29.90
C GLY A 229 -23.68 0.09 29.53
N ASN A 230 -23.81 1.14 30.35
CA ASN A 230 -24.74 2.24 30.09
C ASN A 230 -24.13 3.37 29.23
N GLU A 231 -22.86 3.27 28.82
CA GLU A 231 -22.18 4.29 28.02
C GLU A 231 -22.29 3.97 26.52
N THR A 232 -22.86 4.88 25.73
CA THR A 232 -22.87 4.77 24.27
C THR A 232 -21.54 5.25 23.68
N LEU A 233 -20.86 4.38 22.92
CA LEU A 233 -19.59 4.73 22.27
C LEU A 233 -19.86 5.41 20.92
N ALA A 234 -19.62 6.72 20.86
CA ALA A 234 -19.87 7.51 19.67
C ALA A 234 -18.92 7.11 18.52
N VAL A 235 -19.50 6.77 17.36
CA VAL A 235 -18.74 6.40 16.16
C VAL A 235 -18.54 7.63 15.27
N ASN A 236 -17.29 8.04 15.12
CA ASN A 236 -16.90 9.07 14.16
C ASN A 236 -16.73 8.49 12.76
N LYS A 237 -17.63 8.89 11.84
CA LYS A 237 -17.57 8.53 10.40
C LYS A 237 -16.86 9.55 9.51
N ARG A 238 -16.29 10.61 10.09
CA ARG A 238 -15.51 11.62 9.35
C ARG A 238 -14.03 11.27 9.31
N GLY A 239 -13.38 11.61 8.20
CA GLY A 239 -11.97 11.36 7.98
C GLY A 239 -11.60 9.88 7.89
N ILE A 240 -12.52 9.03 7.42
CA ILE A 240 -12.31 7.59 7.22
C ILE A 240 -11.79 7.27 5.81
N SER A 241 -12.06 8.14 4.83
CA SER A 241 -11.52 8.03 3.47
C SER A 241 -10.19 8.78 3.32
N TRP A 242 -9.55 8.63 2.16
CA TRP A 242 -8.33 9.39 1.88
C TRP A 242 -8.66 10.86 1.56
N ARG A 243 -7.80 11.78 1.99
CA ARG A 243 -7.94 13.22 1.66
C ARG A 243 -8.00 13.46 0.15
N SER A 244 -7.23 12.68 -0.63
CA SER A 244 -7.27 12.72 -2.10
C SER A 244 -8.63 12.33 -2.67
N ASP A 245 -9.32 11.39 -2.04
CA ASP A 245 -10.61 10.90 -2.53
C ASP A 245 -11.65 12.02 -2.34
N ARG A 246 -11.70 12.62 -1.14
CA ARG A 246 -12.59 13.75 -0.82
C ARG A 246 -12.33 15.00 -1.65
N ASN A 247 -11.06 15.33 -1.87
CA ASN A 247 -10.69 16.64 -2.43
C ASN A 247 -10.51 16.63 -3.95
N ARG A 248 -10.25 15.47 -4.56
CA ARG A 248 -9.89 15.37 -5.99
C ARG A 248 -10.73 14.37 -6.77
N LEU A 249 -11.09 13.23 -6.20
CA LEU A 249 -11.76 12.16 -6.95
C LEU A 249 -13.28 12.34 -6.96
N PHE A 250 -13.88 12.64 -5.81
CA PHE A 250 -15.32 12.84 -5.69
C PHE A 250 -15.65 14.34 -5.72
N GLY A 251 -16.51 14.75 -6.65
CA GLY A 251 -16.84 16.15 -6.90
C GLY A 251 -17.76 16.74 -5.83
N LYS A 252 -17.50 18.01 -5.45
CA LYS A 252 -18.27 18.78 -4.47
C LYS A 252 -19.68 19.16 -4.92
N HIS A 253 -19.94 19.08 -6.23
CA HIS A 253 -21.23 19.41 -6.84
C HIS A 253 -21.85 18.22 -7.58
N VAL A 254 -21.38 17.00 -7.29
CA VAL A 254 -21.97 15.77 -7.79
C VAL A 254 -22.84 15.19 -6.70
N TYR A 255 -24.14 15.09 -6.96
CA TYR A 255 -25.14 14.57 -6.03
C TYR A 255 -25.71 13.24 -6.54
N PRO A 256 -26.08 12.30 -5.65
CA PRO A 256 -26.74 11.07 -6.06
C PRO A 256 -28.03 11.35 -6.85
N ARG A 257 -28.27 10.57 -7.90
CA ARG A 257 -29.49 10.65 -8.74
C ARG A 257 -29.89 9.26 -9.19
N ASN A 258 -31.17 8.92 -9.09
CA ASN A 258 -31.74 7.63 -9.50
C ASN A 258 -31.02 6.39 -8.88
N PHE A 259 -30.29 6.57 -7.78
CA PHE A 259 -29.49 5.52 -7.16
C PHE A 259 -30.36 4.63 -6.27
N GLN A 260 -30.31 3.30 -6.45
CA GLN A 260 -31.22 2.32 -5.82
C GLN A 260 -32.72 2.63 -6.02
N SER A 261 -33.07 3.28 -7.13
CA SER A 261 -34.46 3.75 -7.38
C SER A 261 -35.31 2.78 -8.21
N SER A 262 -34.68 1.81 -8.87
CA SER A 262 -35.34 0.80 -9.71
C SER A 262 -35.40 -0.57 -9.03
N GLY A 263 -36.16 -1.50 -9.62
CA GLY A 263 -36.59 -2.74 -8.95
C GLY A 263 -35.50 -3.61 -8.30
N LEU A 264 -34.27 -3.65 -8.84
CA LEU A 264 -33.18 -4.43 -8.24
C LEU A 264 -32.33 -3.56 -7.30
N ILE A 265 -32.60 -3.64 -5.99
CA ILE A 265 -31.76 -2.98 -4.97
C ILE A 265 -30.49 -3.81 -4.74
N GLY A 266 -29.32 -3.23 -5.02
CA GLY A 266 -28.03 -3.90 -4.89
C GLY A 266 -27.38 -3.78 -3.51
N GLY A 267 -27.79 -2.79 -2.70
CA GLY A 267 -27.15 -2.47 -1.43
C GLY A 267 -27.74 -1.23 -0.77
N GLY A 268 -26.88 -0.39 -0.20
CA GLY A 268 -27.27 0.82 0.52
C GLY A 268 -27.66 1.96 -0.38
N THR A 269 -28.40 2.91 0.19
CA THR A 269 -28.78 4.18 -0.43
C THR A 269 -27.76 5.27 -0.09
N LEU A 270 -27.80 6.37 -0.85
CA LEU A 270 -26.99 7.56 -0.62
C LEU A 270 -27.91 8.73 -0.27
N ASP A 271 -27.39 9.69 0.50
CA ASP A 271 -28.13 10.90 0.86
C ASP A 271 -28.17 11.86 -0.36
N PRO A 272 -29.36 12.13 -0.95
CA PRO A 272 -29.46 12.99 -2.13
C PRO A 272 -29.17 14.47 -1.80
N SER A 273 -29.24 14.86 -0.53
CA SER A 273 -28.96 16.24 -0.09
C SER A 273 -27.46 16.52 0.06
N LYS A 274 -26.61 15.48 0.07
CA LYS A 274 -25.17 15.62 0.26
C LYS A 274 -24.39 15.26 -1.01
N PRO A 275 -23.35 16.05 -1.36
CA PRO A 275 -22.51 15.71 -2.49
C PRO A 275 -21.70 14.43 -2.21
N LEU A 276 -21.28 13.73 -3.27
CA LEU A 276 -20.49 12.51 -3.14
C LEU A 276 -19.18 12.73 -2.37
N SER A 277 -18.62 13.94 -2.40
CA SER A 277 -17.42 14.34 -1.64
C SER A 277 -17.58 14.33 -0.12
N GLU A 278 -18.80 14.27 0.40
CA GLU A 278 -19.10 14.22 1.84
C GLU A 278 -19.56 12.84 2.31
N GLN A 279 -19.83 11.92 1.37
CA GLN A 279 -20.29 10.56 1.66
C GLN A 279 -19.11 9.60 1.75
N GLU A 280 -18.34 9.67 2.84
CA GLU A 280 -17.07 8.92 2.98
C GLU A 280 -17.25 7.39 2.97
N ASP A 281 -18.38 6.86 3.43
CA ASP A 281 -18.72 5.43 3.38
C ASP A 281 -18.71 4.91 1.92
N LEU A 282 -19.25 5.70 0.99
CA LEU A 282 -19.18 5.43 -0.46
C LEU A 282 -17.73 5.40 -0.94
N MET A 283 -16.91 6.37 -0.53
CA MET A 283 -15.51 6.44 -0.98
C MET A 283 -14.70 5.23 -0.53
N VAL A 284 -14.88 4.82 0.73
CA VAL A 284 -14.25 3.61 1.28
C VAL A 284 -14.72 2.38 0.49
N TRP A 285 -16.00 2.31 0.12
CA TRP A 285 -16.54 1.21 -0.68
C TRP A 285 -15.97 1.18 -2.11
N MET A 286 -15.91 2.33 -2.78
CA MET A 286 -15.46 2.48 -4.17
C MET A 286 -13.99 2.11 -4.39
N ARG A 287 -13.17 2.07 -3.32
CA ARG A 287 -11.83 1.47 -3.35
C ARG A 287 -11.93 -0.06 -3.33
N THR A 288 -11.99 -0.66 -4.52
CA THR A 288 -12.10 -2.12 -4.69
C THR A 288 -10.96 -2.86 -3.98
N ALA A 289 -11.31 -3.91 -3.23
CA ALA A 289 -10.34 -4.80 -2.61
C ALA A 289 -9.67 -5.73 -3.63
N ALA A 290 -8.41 -6.10 -3.37
CA ALA A 290 -7.63 -7.01 -4.21
C ALA A 290 -7.94 -8.49 -3.95
N LEU A 291 -8.39 -8.82 -2.73
CA LEU A 291 -8.65 -10.19 -2.25
C LEU A 291 -10.14 -10.36 -1.92
N PRO A 292 -10.69 -11.60 -1.98
CA PRO A 292 -12.10 -11.88 -1.70
C PRO A 292 -12.48 -11.72 -0.23
N ARG A 293 -11.50 -11.83 0.67
CA ARG A 293 -11.63 -11.50 2.08
C ARG A 293 -10.93 -10.18 2.33
N PHE A 294 -11.71 -9.17 2.73
CA PHE A 294 -11.17 -7.83 2.92
C PHE A 294 -11.87 -7.12 4.05
N ARG A 295 -11.22 -6.04 4.51
CA ARG A 295 -11.73 -5.14 5.54
C ARG A 295 -11.85 -3.74 4.97
N LYS A 296 -12.88 -3.02 5.42
CA LYS A 296 -13.10 -1.63 5.08
C LYS A 296 -13.43 -0.86 6.34
N LEU A 297 -12.88 0.35 6.46
CA LEU A 297 -13.05 1.19 7.62
C LEU A 297 -14.49 1.71 7.66
N TYR A 298 -15.21 1.42 8.74
CA TYR A 298 -16.56 1.91 8.99
C TYR A 298 -16.54 3.26 9.73
N GLY A 299 -15.62 3.40 10.68
CA GLY A 299 -15.61 4.51 11.62
C GLY A 299 -14.50 4.39 12.64
N ARG A 300 -14.42 5.37 13.54
CA ARG A 300 -13.45 5.42 14.64
C ARG A 300 -14.13 5.82 15.93
N ILE A 301 -13.70 5.27 17.05
CA ILE A 301 -14.06 5.73 18.39
C ILE A 301 -12.86 6.54 18.87
N ASP A 302 -13.06 7.85 19.01
CA ASP A 302 -11.97 8.82 19.25
C ASP A 302 -11.93 9.30 20.72
N GLN A 303 -13.00 9.06 21.48
CA GLN A 303 -13.21 9.68 22.79
C GLN A 303 -12.69 8.80 23.94
N VAL A 304 -12.80 7.48 23.81
CA VAL A 304 -12.70 6.51 24.91
C VAL A 304 -11.65 5.44 24.61
N ASP A 305 -10.86 5.09 25.62
CA ASP A 305 -10.00 3.91 25.62
C ASP A 305 -10.79 2.69 26.14
N LEU A 306 -10.57 1.52 25.55
CA LEU A 306 -11.14 0.26 26.02
C LEU A 306 -10.10 -0.51 26.83
N ARG A 307 -10.45 -0.94 28.04
CA ARG A 307 -9.54 -1.71 28.90
C ARG A 307 -9.70 -3.21 28.67
N ALA A 308 -8.66 -3.96 28.99
CA ALA A 308 -8.73 -5.42 29.01
C ALA A 308 -9.88 -5.87 29.93
N GLY A 309 -10.74 -6.75 29.41
CA GLY A 309 -11.93 -7.24 30.11
C GLY A 309 -13.20 -6.43 29.83
N ASP A 310 -13.12 -5.23 29.25
CA ASP A 310 -14.31 -4.47 28.86
C ASP A 310 -15.19 -5.31 27.93
N VAL A 311 -16.50 -5.21 28.14
CA VAL A 311 -17.52 -5.88 27.33
C VAL A 311 -18.20 -4.82 26.49
N VAL A 312 -17.93 -4.86 25.19
CA VAL A 312 -18.54 -3.95 24.21
C VAL A 312 -19.70 -4.68 23.55
N GLU A 313 -20.90 -4.15 23.76
CA GLU A 313 -22.11 -4.61 23.11
C GLU A 313 -22.27 -3.86 21.79
N VAL A 314 -22.59 -4.61 20.73
CA VAL A 314 -22.69 -4.10 19.36
C VAL A 314 -24.03 -4.49 18.80
N THR A 315 -24.91 -3.52 18.61
CA THR A 315 -26.16 -3.73 17.88
C THR A 315 -25.88 -3.56 16.40
N VAL A 316 -26.03 -4.65 15.68
CA VAL A 316 -25.83 -4.75 14.23
C VAL A 316 -27.19 -4.72 13.55
N MET A 317 -27.34 -3.84 12.56
CA MET A 317 -28.45 -3.91 11.61
C MET A 317 -27.99 -4.69 10.38
N ASN A 318 -28.38 -5.95 10.32
CA ASN A 318 -27.94 -6.92 9.32
C ASN A 318 -28.76 -6.79 8.02
N ASN A 319 -28.44 -5.83 7.16
CA ASN A 319 -29.18 -5.52 5.93
C ASN A 319 -28.53 -6.06 4.65
N TYR A 320 -27.21 -6.20 4.62
CA TYR A 320 -26.43 -6.52 3.44
C TYR A 320 -26.49 -8.01 3.15
N ASN A 321 -27.08 -8.41 2.02
CA ASN A 321 -27.24 -9.82 1.69
C ASN A 321 -25.91 -10.46 1.25
N THR A 322 -25.34 -11.29 2.12
CA THR A 322 -24.19 -12.15 1.78
C THR A 322 -24.57 -13.63 1.61
N TYR A 323 -25.78 -14.02 2.02
CA TYR A 323 -26.21 -15.41 2.03
C TYR A 323 -26.42 -15.98 0.63
N SER A 324 -26.83 -15.15 -0.32
CA SER A 324 -27.02 -15.55 -1.74
C SER A 324 -25.74 -16.09 -2.40
N PHE A 325 -24.56 -15.69 -1.91
CA PHE A 325 -23.26 -16.15 -2.40
C PHE A 325 -22.41 -16.81 -1.31
N GLY A 326 -22.99 -17.14 -0.16
CA GLY A 326 -22.29 -17.78 0.96
C GLY A 326 -21.20 -16.92 1.63
N GLY A 327 -21.27 -15.59 1.50
CA GLY A 327 -20.31 -14.67 2.09
C GLY A 327 -20.42 -14.54 3.60
N GLY A 328 -19.27 -14.39 4.26
CA GLY A 328 -19.18 -14.15 5.71
C GLY A 328 -19.12 -12.66 6.04
N LYS A 329 -19.59 -12.28 7.24
CA LYS A 329 -19.56 -10.91 7.75
C LYS A 329 -19.07 -10.87 9.19
N ALA A 330 -18.10 -10.00 9.44
CA ALA A 330 -17.62 -9.74 10.78
C ALA A 330 -17.47 -8.26 11.06
N VAL A 331 -17.73 -7.87 12.30
CA VAL A 331 -17.33 -6.57 12.84
C VAL A 331 -15.98 -6.76 13.53
N VAL A 332 -15.06 -5.83 13.29
CA VAL A 332 -13.69 -5.89 13.80
C VAL A 332 -13.35 -4.57 14.46
N LEU A 333 -12.98 -4.60 15.74
CA LEU A 333 -12.36 -3.49 16.42
C LEU A 333 -10.84 -3.71 16.42
N SER A 334 -10.09 -2.71 16.01
CA SER A 334 -8.63 -2.79 15.97
C SER A 334 -7.99 -1.47 16.39
N THR A 335 -6.85 -1.55 17.07
CA THR A 335 -5.91 -0.43 17.14
C THR A 335 -5.03 -0.39 15.88
N ALA A 336 -4.30 0.71 15.69
CA ALA A 336 -3.29 0.82 14.64
C ALA A 336 -1.89 0.87 15.26
N GLY A 337 -0.96 0.10 14.70
CA GLY A 337 0.47 0.20 14.98
C GLY A 337 1.19 1.04 13.93
N ALA A 338 2.50 1.20 14.09
CA ALA A 338 3.33 1.96 13.15
C ALA A 338 3.31 1.37 11.72
N LEU A 339 3.10 0.06 11.60
CA LEU A 339 3.03 -0.67 10.33
C LEU A 339 1.58 -0.89 9.86
N GLY A 340 0.61 -0.23 10.50
CA GLY A 340 -0.82 -0.40 10.21
C GLY A 340 -1.50 -1.43 11.11
N GLY A 341 -2.27 -2.33 10.51
CA GLY A 341 -3.02 -3.36 11.24
C GLY A 341 -2.16 -4.52 11.73
N LYS A 342 -2.77 -5.45 12.45
CA LYS A 342 -2.12 -6.66 12.94
C LYS A 342 -1.76 -7.59 11.77
N SER A 343 -0.46 -7.75 11.51
CA SER A 343 0.05 -8.68 10.50
C SER A 343 1.43 -9.18 10.87
N SER A 344 1.59 -10.50 11.01
CA SER A 344 2.90 -11.12 11.29
C SER A 344 3.65 -11.54 10.02
N PHE A 345 3.04 -11.40 8.83
CA PHE A 345 3.60 -11.89 7.57
C PHE A 345 4.94 -11.23 7.26
N LEU A 346 4.99 -9.90 7.27
CA LEU A 346 6.21 -9.15 6.93
C LEU A 346 7.36 -9.51 7.87
N GLY A 347 7.09 -9.58 9.18
CA GLY A 347 8.09 -9.97 10.17
C GLY A 347 8.60 -11.40 9.97
N ARG A 348 7.71 -12.37 9.72
CA ARG A 348 8.12 -13.76 9.41
C ARG A 348 8.91 -13.86 8.12
N ALA A 349 8.57 -13.09 7.09
CA ALA A 349 9.30 -13.07 5.83
C ALA A 349 10.74 -12.56 6.01
N TYR A 350 10.91 -11.46 6.75
CA TYR A 350 12.25 -10.93 7.10
C TYR A 350 13.06 -11.91 7.95
N LEU A 351 12.44 -12.55 8.96
CA LEU A 351 13.13 -13.58 9.75
C LEU A 351 13.54 -14.79 8.90
N ALA A 352 12.67 -15.27 8.02
CA ALA A 352 12.97 -16.41 7.14
C ALA A 352 14.09 -16.09 6.15
N GLY A 353 14.04 -14.91 5.52
CA GLY A 353 15.11 -14.44 4.62
C GLY A 353 16.44 -14.24 5.35
N GLY A 354 16.39 -13.63 6.54
CA GLY A 354 17.56 -13.44 7.38
C GLY A 354 18.19 -14.76 7.82
N ALA A 355 17.39 -15.71 8.32
CA ALA A 355 17.86 -17.04 8.69
C ALA A 355 18.46 -17.79 7.49
N ALA A 356 17.80 -17.76 6.33
CA ALA A 356 18.32 -18.39 5.11
C ALA A 356 19.69 -17.80 4.70
N SER A 357 19.84 -16.48 4.73
CA SER A 357 21.12 -15.83 4.41
C SER A 357 22.23 -16.19 5.41
N LEU A 358 21.94 -16.26 6.71
CA LEU A 358 22.92 -16.72 7.70
C LEU A 358 23.29 -18.20 7.51
N CYS A 359 22.33 -19.07 7.18
CA CYS A 359 22.62 -20.45 6.84
C CYS A 359 23.55 -20.56 5.62
N VAL A 360 23.31 -19.76 4.57
CA VAL A 360 24.19 -19.72 3.39
C VAL A 360 25.58 -19.19 3.75
N ALA A 361 25.67 -18.11 4.55
CA ALA A 361 26.96 -17.60 5.02
C ALA A 361 27.73 -18.65 5.81
N LEU A 362 27.07 -19.37 6.72
CA LEU A 362 27.67 -20.46 7.50
C LEU A 362 28.16 -21.60 6.60
N LEU A 363 27.36 -22.03 5.62
CA LEU A 363 27.77 -23.05 4.66
C LEU A 363 29.00 -22.62 3.85
N LEU A 364 29.02 -21.38 3.36
CA LEU A 364 30.18 -20.83 2.63
C LEU A 364 31.42 -20.73 3.52
N THR A 365 31.27 -20.36 4.80
CA THR A 365 32.40 -20.35 5.75
C THR A 365 32.94 -21.76 5.99
N LEU A 366 32.07 -22.76 6.13
CA LEU A 366 32.49 -24.16 6.32
C LEU A 366 33.22 -24.68 5.08
N LEU A 367 32.70 -24.42 3.88
CA LEU A 367 33.36 -24.80 2.62
C LEU A 367 34.73 -24.12 2.47
N TRP A 368 34.84 -22.85 2.84
CA TRP A 368 36.10 -22.12 2.81
C TRP A 368 37.14 -22.69 3.80
N LEU A 369 36.70 -23.08 4.99
CA LEU A 369 37.57 -23.68 6.00
C LEU A 369 37.97 -25.14 5.67
N LEU A 370 37.11 -25.89 4.98
CA LEU A 370 37.32 -27.31 4.66
C LEU A 370 38.02 -27.52 3.29
N GLY A 371 37.99 -26.54 2.39
CA GLY A 371 38.58 -26.63 1.06
C GLY A 371 39.37 -25.38 0.68
N PRO A 372 40.71 -25.38 0.78
CA PRO A 372 41.50 -24.33 0.17
C PRO A 372 41.44 -24.51 -1.36
N ALA A 373 40.54 -23.77 -2.01
CA ALA A 373 40.56 -23.68 -3.46
C ALA A 373 41.92 -23.07 -3.88
N PRO A 374 42.66 -23.67 -4.85
CA PRO A 374 43.85 -23.03 -5.39
C PRO A 374 43.43 -21.70 -6.03
N VAL A 375 43.82 -20.59 -5.41
CA VAL A 375 43.59 -19.27 -5.99
C VAL A 375 44.43 -19.19 -7.26
N GLU A 376 43.75 -19.06 -8.40
CA GLU A 376 44.40 -18.96 -9.70
C GLU A 376 45.35 -17.74 -9.70
N PRO A 377 46.64 -17.89 -10.10
CA PRO A 377 47.67 -16.86 -9.91
C PRO A 377 47.42 -15.51 -10.60
N SER A 378 46.43 -15.44 -11.49
CA SER A 378 46.11 -14.28 -12.33
C SER A 378 45.47 -13.11 -11.58
N LEU A 379 45.11 -13.28 -10.30
CA LEU A 379 44.47 -12.24 -9.47
C LEU A 379 45.41 -11.55 -8.47
N ARG A 380 46.74 -11.76 -8.57
CA ARG A 380 47.68 -10.92 -7.82
C ARG A 380 47.61 -9.49 -8.38
N PRO A 381 47.31 -8.46 -7.57
CA PRO A 381 47.49 -7.09 -8.03
C PRO A 381 48.96 -6.91 -8.38
N GLU A 382 49.24 -6.54 -9.63
CA GLU A 382 50.55 -6.00 -10.00
C GLU A 382 50.80 -4.82 -9.06
N ARG A 383 51.72 -5.01 -8.12
CA ARG A 383 52.36 -3.90 -7.40
C ARG A 383 53.11 -3.11 -8.47
N ARG A 384 52.49 -2.03 -8.96
CA ARG A 384 53.22 -0.94 -9.61
C ARG A 384 53.77 0.00 -8.56
#